data_AF-A0A8F1MBM0-F1
#
_entry.id   AF-A0A8F1MBM0-F1
#
_cell.length_a   1.000
_cell.length_b   1.000
_cell.length_c   1.000
_cell.angle_alpha   90.00
_cell.angle_beta   90.00
_cell.angle_gamma   90.00
#
_symmetry.space_group_name_H-M   'P 1'
#
loop_
_entity.id
_entity.type
_entity.pdbx_description
1 polymer ?
#
loop_
_entity_poly.entity_id
_entity_poly.type
_entity_poly.pdbx_seq_one_letter_code
_entity_poly.pdbx_strand_id
1 'polypeptide(L)'
;MKTTVKNLSDTKVQLTISLGASELADAEQVSLTKLARDIMVPGFRKGKVPASVAFAKHVDSSIALQEQILENALSKAVAEAFLQEKLQALDRPSVEVKKFVPGSELEFTAEVEVIPPVKLERL
;
A
#
# COMPACT_ATOMS: atom_id res chain seq x y z
N MET A 1 -2.95 -10.72 -5.29
CA MET A 1 -3.48 -10.32 -3.97
C MET A 1 -4.26 -11.47 -3.32
N LYS A 2 -4.03 -11.74 -2.03
CA LYS A 2 -4.92 -12.58 -1.22
C LYS A 2 -5.48 -11.75 -0.07
N THR A 3 -6.80 -11.63 0.01
CA THR A 3 -7.51 -10.82 1.01
C THR A 3 -8.39 -11.73 1.85
N THR A 4 -8.23 -11.68 3.17
CA THR A 4 -9.08 -12.41 4.12
C THR A 4 -9.78 -11.41 5.00
N VAL A 5 -11.11 -11.40 4.95
CA VAL A 5 -11.94 -10.52 5.76
C VAL A 5 -12.41 -11.29 6.99
N LYS A 6 -12.21 -10.72 8.17
CA LYS A 6 -12.67 -11.28 9.44
C LYS A 6 -13.50 -10.23 10.17
N ASN A 7 -14.79 -10.46 10.26
CA ASN A 7 -15.69 -9.63 11.07
C ASN A 7 -15.47 -9.96 12.55
N LEU A 8 -14.98 -8.98 13.31
CA LEU A 8 -14.80 -9.09 14.77
C LEU A 8 -16.08 -8.69 15.52
N SER A 9 -16.85 -7.74 14.98
CA SER A 9 -18.11 -7.25 15.58
C SER A 9 -19.01 -6.61 14.51
N ASP A 10 -20.24 -6.23 14.85
CA ASP A 10 -21.16 -5.48 13.96
C ASP A 10 -20.54 -4.21 13.36
N THR A 11 -19.59 -3.60 14.08
CA THR A 11 -18.88 -2.40 13.66
C THR A 11 -17.40 -2.61 13.40
N LYS A 12 -16.81 -3.78 13.67
CA LYS A 12 -15.35 -4.01 13.53
C LYS A 12 -15.02 -5.09 12.53
N VAL A 13 -14.17 -4.74 11.58
CA VAL A 13 -13.66 -5.65 10.54
C VAL A 13 -12.14 -5.64 10.54
N GLN A 14 -11.55 -6.83 10.54
CA GLN A 14 -10.13 -7.03 10.37
C GLN A 14 -9.87 -7.64 8.99
N LEU A 15 -9.09 -6.94 8.18
CA LEU A 15 -8.68 -7.34 6.85
C LEU A 15 -7.24 -7.83 6.92
N THR A 16 -6.98 -9.08 6.59
CA THR A 16 -5.62 -9.59 6.38
C THR A 16 -5.33 -9.60 4.90
N ILE A 17 -4.31 -8.85 4.48
CA ILE A 17 -3.92 -8.73 3.08
C ILE A 17 -2.51 -9.25 2.92
N SER A 18 -2.35 -10.16 1.97
CA SER A 18 -1.06 -10.72 1.56
C SER A 18 -0.82 -10.35 0.08
N LEU A 19 0.21 -9.55 -0.17
CA LEU A 19 0.70 -9.21 -1.50
C LEU A 19 1.95 -10.04 -1.80
N GLY A 20 2.01 -10.59 -3.01
CA GLY A 20 3.19 -11.31 -3.51
C GLY A 20 4.16 -10.40 -4.24
N ALA A 21 5.30 -10.97 -4.65
CA ALA A 21 6.38 -10.28 -5.34
C ALA A 21 5.93 -9.52 -6.59
N SER A 22 4.99 -10.09 -7.35
CA SER A 22 4.50 -9.48 -8.59
C SER A 22 3.80 -8.14 -8.36
N GLU A 23 2.96 -8.03 -7.32
CA GLU A 23 2.21 -6.79 -7.05
C GLU A 23 3.10 -5.74 -6.39
N LEU A 24 4.07 -6.18 -5.59
CA LEU A 24 5.11 -5.29 -5.06
C LEU A 24 6.00 -4.75 -6.17
N ALA A 25 6.37 -5.56 -7.16
CA ALA A 25 7.20 -5.12 -8.29
C ALA A 25 6.48 -4.06 -9.14
N ASP A 26 5.17 -4.22 -9.38
CA ASP A 26 4.37 -3.20 -10.07
C ASP A 26 4.30 -1.90 -9.26
N ALA A 27 4.08 -1.98 -7.95
CA ALA A 27 4.07 -0.82 -7.06
C ALA A 27 5.47 -0.14 -6.98
N GLU A 28 6.53 -0.93 -6.99
CA GLU A 28 7.92 -0.50 -7.03
C GLU A 28 8.23 0.23 -8.33
N GLN A 29 7.82 -0.31 -9.49
CA GLN A 29 8.04 0.34 -10.78
C GLN A 29 7.32 1.70 -10.88
N VAL A 30 6.10 1.80 -10.35
CA VAL A 30 5.34 3.06 -10.28
C VAL A 30 6.05 4.06 -9.36
N SER A 31 6.52 3.61 -8.19
CA SER A 31 7.21 4.44 -7.21
C SER A 31 8.57 4.90 -7.72
N LEU A 32 9.32 4.02 -8.38
CA LEU A 32 10.57 4.32 -9.08
C LEU A 32 10.37 5.36 -10.18
N THR A 33 9.30 5.24 -10.97
CA THR A 33 8.99 6.21 -12.03
C THR A 33 8.62 7.58 -11.45
N LYS A 34 7.85 7.60 -10.35
CA LYS A 34 7.52 8.84 -9.64
C LYS A 34 8.76 9.47 -9.03
N LEU A 35 9.59 8.69 -8.35
CA LEU A 35 10.82 9.17 -7.74
C LEU A 35 11.78 9.66 -8.82
N ALA A 36 11.95 8.95 -9.93
CA ALA A 36 12.75 9.41 -11.08
C ALA A 36 12.29 10.75 -11.67
N ARG A 37 11.00 11.10 -11.53
CA ARG A 37 10.46 12.42 -11.89
C ARG A 37 10.70 13.49 -10.83
N ASP A 38 10.73 13.08 -9.56
CA ASP A 38 10.86 13.96 -8.40
C ASP A 38 12.34 14.26 -8.07
N ILE A 39 13.24 13.31 -8.30
CA ILE A 39 14.69 13.46 -8.07
C ILE A 39 15.23 14.51 -9.05
N MET A 40 15.47 15.70 -8.51
CA MET A 40 16.27 16.74 -9.11
C MET A 40 17.75 16.34 -8.98
N VAL A 41 18.30 15.62 -9.97
CA VAL A 41 19.74 15.38 -10.03
C VAL A 41 20.43 16.68 -10.48
N PRO A 42 21.29 17.32 -9.66
CA PRO A 42 22.01 18.52 -10.09
C PRO A 42 22.88 18.19 -11.31
N GLY A 43 22.55 18.79 -12.45
CA GLY A 43 23.19 18.55 -13.75
C GLY A 43 22.30 17.90 -14.83
N PHE A 44 21.13 17.36 -14.47
CA PHE A 44 20.18 16.80 -15.44
C PHE A 44 18.88 17.60 -15.50
N ARG A 45 18.38 17.84 -16.71
CA ARG A 45 17.07 18.46 -16.93
C ARG A 45 15.98 17.54 -16.35
N LYS A 46 15.07 18.12 -15.57
CA LYS A 46 13.94 17.44 -14.91
C LYS A 46 13.30 16.39 -15.82
N GLY A 47 13.27 15.13 -15.38
CA GLY A 47 12.63 14.02 -16.08
C GLY A 47 13.47 13.25 -17.11
N LYS A 48 14.75 13.58 -17.30
CA LYS A 48 15.66 12.88 -18.24
C LYS A 48 16.87 12.22 -17.56
N VAL A 49 16.67 11.67 -16.37
CA VAL A 49 17.72 10.97 -15.61
C VAL A 49 17.77 9.50 -16.05
N PRO A 50 18.93 8.98 -16.51
CA PRO A 50 19.11 7.55 -16.78
C PRO A 50 19.03 6.73 -15.49
N ALA A 51 18.30 5.61 -15.52
CA ALA A 51 18.04 4.77 -14.34
C ALA A 51 19.32 4.41 -13.55
N SER A 52 20.43 4.14 -14.23
CA SER A 52 21.71 3.76 -13.59
C SER A 52 22.32 4.85 -12.70
N VAL A 53 22.07 6.14 -12.98
CA VAL A 53 22.62 7.26 -12.18
C VAL A 53 21.76 7.54 -10.95
N ALA A 54 20.44 7.28 -11.04
CA ALA A 54 19.58 7.25 -9.85
C ALA A 54 20.08 6.15 -8.90
N PHE A 55 20.17 4.89 -9.34
CA PHE A 55 20.65 3.80 -8.48
C PHE A 55 21.99 4.07 -7.75
N ALA A 56 22.97 4.71 -8.39
CA ALA A 56 24.29 4.96 -7.81
C ALA A 56 24.33 6.03 -6.70
N LYS A 57 23.42 7.01 -6.69
CA LYS A 57 23.29 7.98 -5.59
C LYS A 57 22.33 7.52 -4.48
N HIS A 58 21.70 6.36 -4.67
CA HIS A 58 20.53 5.92 -3.93
C HIS A 58 20.83 4.86 -2.84
N VAL A 59 22.05 4.75 -2.34
CA VAL A 59 22.29 3.83 -1.20
C VAL A 59 21.52 4.30 0.04
N ASP A 60 21.44 5.61 0.30
CA ASP A 60 20.60 6.18 1.37
C ASP A 60 19.12 6.33 0.97
N SER A 61 18.85 6.62 -0.32
CA SER A 61 17.48 6.71 -0.83
C SER A 61 16.81 5.36 -1.02
N SER A 62 17.52 4.24 -0.99
CA SER A 62 16.93 2.90 -1.14
C SER A 62 15.99 2.57 0.02
N ILE A 63 16.30 3.00 1.24
CA ILE A 63 15.44 2.82 2.41
C ILE A 63 14.19 3.70 2.28
N ALA A 64 14.36 4.99 1.99
CA ALA A 64 13.24 5.91 1.79
C ALA A 64 12.34 5.47 0.62
N LEU A 65 12.91 4.90 -0.44
CA LEU A 65 12.18 4.35 -1.58
C LEU A 65 11.41 3.09 -1.18
N GLN A 66 12.04 2.19 -0.42
CA GLN A 66 11.38 0.99 0.11
C GLN A 66 10.23 1.35 1.06
N GLU A 67 10.41 2.34 1.94
CA GLU A 67 9.34 2.86 2.81
C GLU A 67 8.20 3.48 1.99
N GLN A 68 8.51 4.29 0.98
CA GLN A 68 7.51 4.86 0.09
C GLN A 68 6.75 3.79 -0.72
N ILE A 69 7.45 2.75 -1.19
CA ILE A 69 6.84 1.61 -1.87
C ILE A 69 5.93 0.87 -0.90
N LEU A 70 6.41 0.59 0.31
CA LEU A 70 5.66 -0.07 1.36
C LEU A 70 4.38 0.70 1.67
N GLU A 71 4.48 2.00 1.92
CA GLU A 71 3.34 2.85 2.27
C GLU A 71 2.33 2.97 1.12
N ASN A 72 2.80 3.11 -0.12
CA ASN A 72 1.94 3.10 -1.31
C ASN A 72 1.26 1.74 -1.51
N ALA A 73 2.00 0.64 -1.37
CA ALA A 73 1.49 -0.71 -1.53
C ALA A 73 0.42 -1.02 -0.46
N LEU A 74 0.70 -0.67 0.80
CA LEU A 74 -0.26 -0.77 1.91
C LEU A 74 -1.52 0.04 1.61
N SER A 75 -1.37 1.33 1.33
CA SER A 75 -2.52 2.22 1.09
C SER A 75 -3.36 1.78 -0.10
N LYS A 76 -2.72 1.35 -1.19
CA LYS A 76 -3.40 0.87 -2.40
C LYS A 76 -4.12 -0.44 -2.14
N ALA A 77 -3.45 -1.41 -1.51
CA ALA A 77 -4.03 -2.71 -1.23
C ALA A 77 -5.19 -2.64 -0.22
N VAL A 78 -5.08 -1.77 0.79
CA VAL A 78 -6.20 -1.43 1.68
C VAL A 78 -7.33 -0.82 0.86
N ALA A 79 -7.08 0.21 0.07
CA ALA A 79 -8.14 0.84 -0.73
C ALA A 79 -8.83 -0.15 -1.68
N GLU A 80 -8.09 -1.02 -2.36
CA GLU A 80 -8.64 -2.06 -3.24
C GLU A 80 -9.47 -3.09 -2.46
N ALA A 81 -9.02 -3.53 -1.29
CA ALA A 81 -9.79 -4.44 -0.44
C ALA A 81 -11.12 -3.81 0.02
N PHE A 82 -11.10 -2.54 0.43
CA PHE A 82 -12.31 -1.81 0.83
C PHE A 82 -13.26 -1.59 -0.35
N LEU A 83 -12.73 -1.28 -1.53
CA LEU A 83 -13.52 -1.12 -2.75
C LEU A 83 -14.19 -2.44 -3.18
N GLN A 84 -13.45 -3.56 -3.12
CA GLN A 84 -14.00 -4.89 -3.44
C GLN A 84 -15.11 -5.30 -2.48
N GLU A 85 -14.91 -5.08 -1.18
CA GLU A 85 -15.89 -5.43 -0.14
C GLU A 85 -16.98 -4.36 0.05
N LYS A 86 -16.89 -3.21 -0.65
CA LYS A 86 -17.75 -2.03 -0.50
C LYS A 86 -17.90 -1.57 0.96
N LEU A 87 -16.84 -1.73 1.75
CA LEU A 87 -16.84 -1.34 3.15
C LEU A 87 -16.64 0.17 3.27
N GLN A 88 -17.52 0.81 4.04
CA GLN A 88 -17.33 2.21 4.42
C GLN A 88 -16.59 2.26 5.75
N ALA A 89 -15.29 2.56 5.68
CA ALA A 89 -14.49 2.89 6.85
C ALA A 89 -15.06 4.13 7.54
N LEU A 90 -15.33 4.04 8.84
CA LEU A 90 -15.61 5.19 9.69
C LEU A 90 -14.34 5.94 10.06
N ASP A 91 -13.26 5.20 10.26
CA ASP A 91 -12.00 5.73 10.78
C ASP A 91 -10.80 5.26 9.97
N ARG A 92 -9.63 5.85 10.24
CA ARG A 92 -8.40 5.40 9.59
C ARG A 92 -8.11 3.95 10.02
N PRO A 93 -7.90 3.02 9.07
CA PRO A 93 -7.59 1.64 9.42
C PRO A 93 -6.25 1.57 10.15
N SER A 94 -6.21 0.82 11.26
CA SER A 94 -4.98 0.50 11.96
C SER A 94 -4.26 -0.60 11.19
N VAL A 95 -3.12 -0.26 10.59
CA VAL A 95 -2.35 -1.18 9.76
C VAL A 95 -1.17 -1.72 10.57
N GLU A 96 -1.12 -3.03 10.71
CA GLU A 96 -0.08 -3.76 11.42
C GLU A 96 0.63 -4.70 10.44
N VAL A 97 1.89 -4.40 10.15
CA VAL A 97 2.70 -5.17 9.19
C VAL A 97 3.27 -6.40 9.91
N LYS A 98 2.83 -7.60 9.51
CA LYS A 98 3.31 -8.86 10.10
C LYS A 98 4.63 -9.29 9.47
N LYS A 99 4.74 -9.13 8.15
CA LYS A 99 5.90 -9.59 7.40
C LYS A 99 6.11 -8.69 6.21
N PHE A 100 7.30 -8.12 6.11
CA PHE A 100 7.69 -7.33 4.96
C PHE A 100 9.05 -7.78 4.49
N VAL A 101 9.08 -8.31 3.27
CA VAL A 101 10.29 -8.63 2.53
C VAL A 101 10.27 -7.77 1.26
N PRO A 102 11.13 -6.73 1.19
CA PRO A 102 11.16 -5.83 0.05
C PRO A 102 11.35 -6.62 -1.26
N GLY A 103 10.45 -6.39 -2.22
CA GLY A 103 10.46 -7.05 -3.53
C GLY A 103 10.03 -8.53 -3.55
N SER A 104 9.60 -9.12 -2.43
CA SER A 104 9.17 -10.54 -2.39
C SER A 104 7.79 -10.75 -1.80
N GLU A 105 7.51 -10.25 -0.60
CA GLU A 105 6.24 -10.55 0.09
C GLU A 105 5.91 -9.45 1.10
N LEU A 106 4.64 -9.06 1.13
CA LEU A 106 4.11 -8.14 2.12
C LEU A 106 2.84 -8.76 2.70
N GLU A 107 2.87 -9.03 4.00
CA GLU A 107 1.71 -9.44 4.77
C GLU A 107 1.44 -8.43 5.88
N PHE A 108 0.22 -7.92 5.90
CA PHE A 108 -0.23 -6.98 6.89
C PHE A 108 -1.70 -7.17 7.23
N THR A 109 -2.07 -6.72 8.41
CA THR A 109 -3.44 -6.71 8.91
C THR A 109 -3.91 -5.28 9.06
N ALA A 110 -5.05 -4.96 8.47
CA ALA A 110 -5.73 -3.68 8.61
C ALA A 110 -7.01 -3.89 9.44
N GLU A 111 -7.07 -3.29 10.63
CA GLU A 111 -8.30 -3.24 11.43
C GLU A 111 -9.03 -1.94 11.19
N VAL A 112 -10.34 -2.00 10.98
CA VAL A 112 -11.18 -0.83 10.73
C VAL A 112 -12.53 -0.93 11.41
N GLU A 113 -13.05 0.21 11.86
CA GLU A 113 -14.47 0.33 12.19
C GLU A 113 -15.29 0.69 10.94
N VAL A 114 -16.35 -0.06 10.70
CA VAL A 114 -17.27 0.12 9.56
C VAL A 114 -18.66 0.45 10.06
N ILE A 115 -19.39 1.22 9.24
CA ILE A 115 -20.79 1.53 9.52
C ILE A 115 -21.59 0.22 9.43
N PRO A 116 -22.36 -0.14 10.47
CA PRO A 116 -23.20 -1.31 10.41
C PRO A 116 -24.28 -1.10 9.34
N PRO A 117 -24.62 -2.14 8.56
CA PRO A 117 -25.71 -2.03 7.60
C PRO A 117 -27.01 -1.78 8.34
N VAL A 118 -27.55 -0.56 8.22
CA VAL A 118 -28.85 -0.21 8.81
C VAL A 118 -29.94 -1.00 8.09
N LYS A 119 -30.43 -2.07 8.71
CA LYS A 119 -31.68 -2.72 8.29
C LYS A 119 -32.84 -1.97 8.94
N LEU A 120 -33.56 -1.18 8.15
CA LEU A 120 -34.87 -0.69 8.56
C LEU A 120 -35.84 -1.89 8.52
N GLU A 121 -36.17 -2.46 9.67
CA GLU A 121 -37.36 -3.32 9.76
C GLU A 121 -38.59 -2.42 9.58
N ARG A 122 -39.29 -2.64 8.46
CA ARG A 122 -40.50 -1.92 8.12
C ARG A 122 -41.59 -2.40 9.07
N LEU A 123 -42.03 -1.51 9.98
CA LEU A 123 -43.19 -1.66 10.86
C LEU A 123 -44.47 -1.93 10.06
#